data_AF-A0A3D2SC35-F1
#
_entry.id   AF-A0A3D2SC35-F1
#
_cell.length_a   1.000
_cell.length_b   1.000
_cell.length_c   1.000
_cell.angle_alpha   90.00
_cell.angle_beta   90.00
_cell.angle_gamma   90.00
#
_symmetry.space_group_name_H-M   'P 1'
#
loop_
_entity.id
_entity.type
_entity.pdbx_description
1 polymer ?
#
loop_
_entity_poly.entity_id
_entity_poly.type
_entity_poly.pdbx_seq_one_letter_code
_entity_poly.pdbx_strand_id
1 'polypeptide(L)'
;MHKVNRPFFNDVNDHLQFVLQTIDICRETLSSLVDLYISNNDLRMNDIMKRLTVVSTIFIPLTFLAGVWGMNFKFMPELDWRYGYVAAWAIMLVTGLLVYWFLKRKKWH
;
A
#
# COMPACT_ATOMS: atom_id res chain seq x y z
N MET A 1 -56.96 43.58 -8.11
CA MET A 1 -55.83 42.94 -7.39
C MET A 1 -55.28 41.80 -8.25
N HIS A 2 -53.97 41.48 -8.19
CA HIS A 2 -53.33 40.23 -8.70
C HIS A 2 -52.72 40.15 -10.12
N LYS A 3 -51.82 41.05 -10.54
CA LYS A 3 -50.88 40.73 -11.67
C LYS A 3 -49.40 41.02 -11.41
N VAL A 4 -49.07 41.87 -10.43
CA VAL A 4 -47.69 42.31 -10.17
C VAL A 4 -46.92 41.42 -9.17
N ASN A 5 -47.60 40.62 -8.34
CA ASN A 5 -46.95 39.75 -7.34
C ASN A 5 -46.46 38.39 -7.88
N ARG A 6 -46.96 37.93 -9.04
CA ARG A 6 -46.52 36.67 -9.66
C ARG A 6 -45.04 36.68 -10.07
N PRO A 7 -44.50 37.73 -10.72
CA PRO A 7 -43.08 37.77 -11.07
C PRO A 7 -42.17 37.80 -9.83
N PHE A 8 -42.56 38.48 -8.75
CA PHE A 8 -41.78 38.50 -7.50
C PHE A 8 -41.74 37.12 -6.83
N PHE A 9 -42.86 36.38 -6.82
CA PHE A 9 -42.90 35.01 -6.32
C PHE A 9 -42.10 34.03 -7.19
N ASN A 10 -42.11 34.20 -8.51
CA ASN A 10 -41.30 33.38 -9.41
C ASN A 10 -39.81 33.64 -9.23
N ASP A 11 -39.39 34.91 -9.09
CA ASP A 11 -37.97 35.25 -8.93
C ASP A 11 -37.37 34.66 -7.64
N VAL A 12 -38.15 34.69 -6.54
CA VAL A 12 -37.77 34.03 -5.28
C VAL A 12 -37.72 32.51 -5.45
N ASN A 13 -38.64 31.91 -6.20
CA ASN A 13 -38.63 30.48 -6.47
C ASN A 13 -37.43 30.06 -7.33
N ASP A 14 -37.08 30.86 -8.34
CA ASP A 14 -35.91 30.65 -9.19
C ASP A 14 -34.61 30.77 -8.37
N HIS A 15 -34.50 31.76 -7.48
CA HIS A 15 -33.37 31.87 -6.56
C HIS A 15 -33.29 30.68 -5.60
N LEU A 16 -34.43 30.20 -5.10
CA LEU A 16 -34.48 29.05 -4.21
C LEU A 16 -34.05 27.77 -4.94
N GLN A 17 -34.46 27.58 -6.19
CA GLN A 17 -33.99 26.47 -7.03
C GLN A 17 -32.49 26.57 -7.33
N PHE A 18 -31.98 27.76 -7.63
CA PHE A 18 -30.56 27.98 -7.86
C PHE A 18 -29.73 27.63 -6.61
N VAL A 19 -30.18 28.05 -5.42
CA VAL A 19 -29.52 27.72 -4.16
C VAL A 19 -29.57 26.21 -3.90
N LEU A 20 -30.71 25.55 -4.14
CA LEU A 20 -30.82 24.09 -4.01
C LEU A 20 -29.85 23.36 -4.95
N GLN A 21 -29.80 23.75 -6.23
CA GLN A 21 -28.85 23.17 -7.18
C GLN A 21 -27.40 23.40 -6.75
N THR A 22 -27.08 24.58 -6.24
CA THR A 22 -25.73 24.89 -5.74
C THR A 22 -25.38 24.01 -4.53
N ILE A 23 -26.34 23.77 -3.63
CA ILE A 23 -26.15 22.86 -2.49
C ILE A 23 -25.91 21.44 -2.96
N ASP A 24 -26.66 20.95 -3.95
CA ASP A 24 -26.47 19.61 -4.51
C ASP A 24 -25.10 19.45 -5.17
N ILE A 25 -24.65 20.45 -5.95
CA ILE A 25 -23.30 20.46 -6.53
C ILE A 25 -22.22 20.46 -5.42
N CYS A 26 -22.40 21.26 -4.38
CA CYS A 26 -21.50 21.26 -3.22
C CYS A 26 -21.47 19.89 -2.50
N ARG A 27 -22.62 19.20 -2.41
CA ARG A 27 -22.70 17.85 -1.83
C ARG A 27 -21.96 16.82 -2.68
N GLU A 28 -22.15 16.83 -3.99
CA GLU A 28 -21.47 15.92 -4.93
C GLU A 28 -19.95 16.12 -4.92
N THR A 29 -19.51 17.38 -4.96
CA THR A 29 -18.09 17.71 -4.92
C THR A 29 -17.45 17.33 -3.59
N LEU A 30 -18.14 17.55 -2.46
CA LEU A 30 -17.69 17.10 -1.14
C LEU A 30 -17.55 15.57 -1.10
N SER A 31 -18.55 14.83 -1.59
CA SER A 31 -18.51 13.37 -1.66
C SER A 31 -17.32 12.89 -2.48
N SER A 32 -17.12 13.47 -3.66
CA SER A 32 -15.97 13.16 -4.53
C SER A 32 -14.63 13.44 -3.83
N LEU A 33 -14.55 14.51 -3.04
CA LEU A 33 -13.35 14.85 -2.29
C LEU A 33 -13.07 13.85 -1.16
N VAL A 34 -14.12 13.40 -0.47
CA VAL A 34 -14.04 12.35 0.55
C VAL A 34 -13.57 11.03 -0.08
N ASP A 35 -14.11 10.66 -1.24
CA ASP A 35 -13.69 9.45 -1.96
C ASP A 35 -12.22 9.54 -2.38
N LEU A 36 -11.77 10.71 -2.85
CA LEU A 36 -10.36 10.95 -3.16
C LEU A 36 -9.47 10.89 -1.90
N TYR A 37 -9.94 11.42 -0.77
CA TYR A 37 -9.21 11.36 0.50
C TYR A 37 -9.04 9.91 0.97
N ILE A 38 -10.12 9.11 0.93
CA ILE A 38 -10.08 7.69 1.25
C ILE A 38 -9.13 6.95 0.30
N SER A 39 -9.26 7.19 -1.01
CA SER A 39 -8.37 6.59 -2.02
C SER A 39 -6.90 6.95 -1.78
N ASN A 40 -6.59 8.21 -1.45
CA ASN A 40 -5.23 8.62 -1.14
C ASN A 40 -4.70 7.92 0.13
N ASN A 41 -5.55 7.75 1.14
CA ASN A 41 -5.20 7.03 2.36
C ASN A 41 -4.92 5.54 2.07
N ASP A 42 -5.72 4.91 1.22
CA ASP A 42 -5.50 3.52 0.78
C ASP A 42 -4.21 3.37 -0.01
N LEU A 43 -3.85 4.35 -0.84
CA LEU A 43 -2.55 4.38 -1.53
C LEU A 43 -1.39 4.47 -0.52
N ARG A 44 -1.49 5.35 0.47
CA ARG A 44 -0.50 5.47 1.55
C ARG A 44 -0.38 4.18 2.36
N MET A 45 -1.50 3.58 2.73
CA MET A 45 -1.55 2.30 3.43
C MET A 45 -0.89 1.20 2.61
N ASN A 46 -1.20 1.12 1.30
CA ASN A 46 -0.56 0.18 0.39
C ASN A 46 0.96 0.38 0.31
N ASP A 47 1.43 1.61 0.29
CA ASP A 47 2.87 1.90 0.28
C ASP A 47 3.55 1.50 1.60
N ILE A 48 2.89 1.74 2.75
CA ILE A 48 3.40 1.31 4.06
C ILE A 48 3.45 -0.23 4.12
N MET A 49 2.37 -0.91 3.74
CA MET A 49 2.30 -2.37 3.69
C MET A 49 3.33 -2.95 2.73
N LYS A 50 3.55 -2.33 1.56
CA LYS A 50 4.62 -2.71 0.63
C LYS A 50 5.98 -2.59 1.31
N ARG A 51 6.29 -1.48 1.99
CA ARG A 51 7.58 -1.29 2.68
C ARG A 51 7.78 -2.33 3.79
N LEU A 52 6.76 -2.56 4.63
CA LEU A 52 6.82 -3.58 5.69
C LEU A 52 7.02 -4.98 5.11
N THR A 53 6.27 -5.34 4.06
CA THR A 53 6.39 -6.64 3.39
C THR A 53 7.76 -6.84 2.79
N VAL A 54 8.34 -5.80 2.16
CA VAL A 54 9.70 -5.81 1.60
C VAL A 54 10.71 -6.14 2.69
N VAL A 55 10.63 -5.44 3.83
CA VAL A 55 11.51 -5.67 4.97
C VAL A 55 11.34 -7.09 5.49
N SER A 56 10.12 -7.53 5.80
CA SER A 56 9.85 -8.89 6.30
C SER A 56 10.32 -9.98 5.35
N THR A 57 10.13 -9.82 4.04
CA THR A 57 10.56 -10.82 3.03
C THR A 57 12.09 -11.00 3.02
N ILE A 58 12.86 -9.96 3.36
CA ILE A 58 14.32 -10.05 3.52
C ILE A 58 14.69 -10.70 4.85
N PHE A 59 13.99 -10.34 5.93
CA PHE A 59 14.28 -10.85 7.26
C PHE A 59 13.92 -12.32 7.46
N ILE A 60 12.88 -12.85 6.82
CA ILE A 60 12.44 -14.26 6.98
C ILE A 60 13.55 -15.26 6.63
N PRO A 61 14.12 -15.28 5.41
CA PRO A 61 15.18 -16.23 5.08
C PRO A 61 16.47 -15.95 5.85
N LEU A 62 16.77 -14.68 6.14
CA LEU A 62 17.95 -14.30 6.91
C LEU A 62 17.87 -14.83 8.35
N THR A 63 16.71 -14.67 9.00
CA THR A 63 16.44 -15.18 10.35
C THR A 63 16.37 -16.71 10.36
N PHE A 64 15.80 -17.33 9.33
CA PHE A 64 15.79 -18.79 9.18
C PHE A 64 17.22 -19.35 9.11
N LEU A 65 18.08 -18.75 8.28
CA LEU A 65 19.49 -19.15 8.20
C LEU A 65 20.24 -18.93 9.52
N ALA A 66 20.03 -17.78 10.17
CA ALA A 66 20.62 -17.50 11.47
C ALA A 66 20.11 -18.48 12.55
N GLY A 67 18.86 -18.92 12.48
CA GLY A 67 18.29 -19.95 13.35
C GLY A 67 18.90 -21.34 13.09
N VAL A 68 19.06 -21.73 11.82
CA VAL A 68 19.69 -23.00 11.43
C VAL A 68 21.16 -23.06 11.87
N TRP A 69 21.91 -21.98 11.77
CA TRP A 69 23.30 -21.92 12.27
C TRP A 69 23.42 -21.62 13.77
N GLY A 70 22.40 -21.01 14.37
CA GLY A 70 22.30 -20.80 15.83
C GLY A 70 21.99 -22.10 16.57
N MET A 71 21.19 -22.99 15.96
CA MET A 71 21.14 -24.40 16.34
C MET A 71 22.47 -25.05 15.95
N ASN A 72 23.44 -25.01 16.88
CA ASN A 72 24.71 -25.72 16.76
C ASN A 72 24.47 -27.20 16.42
N PHE A 73 24.42 -27.54 15.12
CA PHE A 73 24.52 -28.91 14.64
C PHE A 73 25.93 -29.39 15.00
N LYS A 74 26.05 -29.95 16.21
CA LYS A 74 27.24 -30.62 16.73
C LYS A 74 27.63 -31.87 15.93
N PHE A 75 26.87 -32.17 14.86
CA PHE A 75 27.10 -33.22 13.88
C PHE A 75 26.67 -32.70 12.50
N MET A 76 27.54 -31.96 11.82
CA MET A 76 27.44 -31.71 10.38
C MET A 76 28.62 -32.45 9.71
N PRO A 77 28.39 -33.53 8.96
CA PRO A 77 29.44 -34.23 8.21
C PRO A 77 30.09 -33.34 7.11
N GLU A 78 29.60 -32.12 6.90
CA GLU A 78 30.12 -31.11 5.97
C GLU A 78 31.32 -30.33 6.53
N LEU A 79 31.71 -30.53 7.79
CA LEU A 79 32.92 -29.92 8.38
C LEU A 79 34.23 -30.62 7.95
N ASP A 80 34.14 -31.84 7.40
CA ASP A 80 35.30 -32.54 6.81
C ASP A 80 35.65 -32.02 5.40
N TRP A 81 34.74 -31.26 4.77
CA TRP A 81 34.99 -30.66 3.47
C TRP A 81 35.33 -29.18 3.63
N ARG A 82 36.53 -28.79 3.17
CA ARG A 82 37.07 -27.42 3.15
C ARG A 82 36.16 -26.33 2.53
N TYR A 83 35.03 -26.72 1.93
CA TYR A 83 34.06 -25.85 1.26
C TYR A 83 32.72 -25.68 1.99
N GLY A 84 32.46 -26.34 3.13
CA GLY A 84 31.18 -26.20 3.86
C GLY A 84 30.86 -24.75 4.28
N TYR A 85 31.89 -24.01 4.71
CA TYR A 85 31.77 -22.57 4.99
C TYR A 85 31.44 -21.75 3.75
N VAL A 86 32.00 -22.11 2.58
CA VAL A 86 31.74 -21.44 1.31
C VAL A 86 30.33 -21.74 0.80
N ALA A 87 29.84 -22.96 0.97
CA ALA A 87 28.47 -23.36 0.63
C ALA A 87 27.43 -22.62 1.48
N ALA A 88 27.71 -22.47 2.78
CA ALA A 88 26.93 -21.66 3.70
C ALA A 88 26.79 -20.20 3.22
N TRP A 89 27.92 -19.56 2.90
CA TRP A 89 27.94 -18.21 2.33
C TRP A 89 27.21 -18.14 0.98
N ALA A 90 27.37 -19.14 0.12
CA ALA A 90 26.67 -19.20 -1.17
C ALA A 90 25.15 -19.29 -1.01
N ILE A 91 24.64 -20.09 -0.06
CA ILE A 91 23.21 -20.20 0.24
C ILE A 91 22.67 -18.87 0.79
N MET A 92 23.43 -18.19 1.66
CA MET A 92 23.06 -16.88 2.20
C MET A 92 23.02 -15.81 1.11
N LEU A 93 24.00 -15.82 0.19
CA LEU A 93 24.03 -14.95 -0.98
C LEU A 93 22.88 -15.24 -1.95
N VAL A 94 22.62 -16.52 -2.26
CA VAL A 94 21.56 -16.95 -3.17
C VAL A 94 20.20 -16.59 -2.62
N THR A 95 19.91 -16.84 -1.34
CA THR A 95 18.63 -16.46 -0.72
C THR A 95 18.43 -14.95 -0.70
N GLY A 96 19.48 -14.18 -0.38
CA GLY A 96 19.45 -12.72 -0.47
C GLY A 96 19.19 -12.20 -1.90
N LEU A 97 19.87 -12.78 -2.89
CA LEU A 97 19.68 -12.46 -4.32
C LEU A 97 18.29 -12.85 -4.82
N LEU A 98 17.76 -14.00 -4.39
CA LEU A 98 16.46 -14.51 -4.80
C LEU A 98 15.35 -13.62 -4.24
N VAL A 99 15.45 -13.19 -2.97
CA VAL A 99 14.53 -12.20 -2.39
C VAL A 99 14.65 -10.86 -3.10
N TYR A 100 15.86 -10.35 -3.30
CA TYR A 100 16.08 -9.09 -4.01
C TYR A 100 15.49 -9.12 -5.42
N TRP A 101 15.69 -10.21 -6.15
CA TRP A 101 15.18 -10.39 -7.51
C TRP A 101 13.65 -10.55 -7.53
N PHE A 102 13.09 -11.27 -6.56
CA PHE A 102 11.64 -11.40 -6.39
C PHE A 102 10.98 -10.05 -6.11
N LEU A 103 11.60 -9.25 -5.24
CA LEU A 103 11.15 -7.90 -4.90
C LEU A 103 11.22 -6.95 -6.10
N LYS A 104 12.28 -7.04 -6.90
CA LYS A 104 12.46 -6.25 -8.12
C LYS A 104 11.43 -6.64 -9.19
N ARG A 105 11.14 -7.93 -9.37
CA ARG A 105 10.07 -8.40 -10.27
C ARG A 105 8.69 -7.90 -9.84
N LYS A 106 8.40 -7.89 -8.54
CA LYS A 106 7.11 -7.44 -8.01
C LYS A 106 6.90 -5.92 -8.09
N LYS A 107 7.96 -5.13 -8.31
CA LYS A 107 7.86 -3.69 -8.60
C LYS A 107 7.60 -3.38 -10.10
N TRP A 108 7.70 -4.38 -10.97
CA TRP A 108 7.51 -4.23 -12.43
C TRP A 108 6.14 -4.73 -12.91
N HIS A 109 5.24 -5.10 -11.99
CA HIS A 109 3.83 -5.38 -12.26
C HIS A 109 2.95 -4.66 -11.25
#